data_AF-A0A6L7MGP0-F1
#
_entry.id   AF-A0A6L7MGP0-F1
#
_cell.length_a   1.000
_cell.length_b   1.000
_cell.length_c   1.000
_cell.angle_alpha   90.00
_cell.angle_beta   90.00
_cell.angle_gamma   90.00
#
_symmetry.space_group_name_H-M   'P 1'
#
loop_
_entity.id
_entity.type
_entity.pdbx_description
1 polymer ?
#
loop_
_entity_poly.entity_id
_entity_poly.type
_entity_poly.pdbx_seq_one_letter_code
_entity_poly.pdbx_strand_id
1 'polypeptide(L)' 'MTRAKRHAQETRRPLRAVVEEGLRLVLSKETRSERYVLPDRSYGGPDIHDPLASYTWPELRDIIYVDGSRP' A
#
# COMPACT_ATOMS: atom_id res chain seq x y z
N MET A 1 24.45 -0.35 -1.25
CA MET A 1 25.19 -0.64 -2.51
C MET A 1 25.69 -2.08 -2.67
N THR A 2 25.89 -2.84 -1.60
CA THR A 2 26.55 -4.16 -1.63
C THR A 2 25.81 -5.22 -2.44
N ARG A 3 24.47 -5.20 -2.44
CA ARG A 3 23.64 -6.17 -3.19
C ARG A 3 23.79 -6.04 -4.71
N ALA A 4 23.78 -4.82 -5.24
CA ALA A 4 23.92 -4.59 -6.69
C ALA A 4 25.31 -4.98 -7.22
N LYS A 5 26.37 -4.67 -6.45
CA LYS A 5 27.74 -5.08 -6.79
C LYS A 5 27.91 -6.60 -6.81
N ARG A 6 27.36 -7.29 -5.80
CA ARG A 6 27.38 -8.76 -5.74
C ARG A 6 26.63 -9.38 -6.92
N HIS A 7 25.44 -8.87 -7.22
CA HIS A 7 24.65 -9.35 -8.37
C HIS A 7 25.38 -9.15 -9.71
N ALA A 8 26.06 -8.01 -9.87
CA ALA A 8 26.89 -7.75 -11.06
C ALA A 8 28.04 -8.76 -11.21
N GLN A 9 28.69 -9.13 -10.11
CA GLN A 9 29.75 -10.16 -10.08
C GLN A 9 29.19 -11.55 -10.42
N GLU A 10 28.09 -11.96 -9.77
CA GLU A 10 27.44 -13.26 -10.01
C GLU A 10 26.98 -13.42 -11.46
N THR A 11 26.47 -12.34 -12.06
CA THR A 11 25.96 -12.34 -13.44
C THR A 11 27.03 -12.00 -14.49
N ARG A 12 28.27 -11.73 -14.08
CA ARG A 12 29.38 -11.28 -14.95
C ARG A 12 29.01 -10.06 -15.81
N ARG A 13 28.20 -9.15 -15.26
CA ARG A 13 27.77 -7.92 -15.92
C ARG A 13 28.43 -6.71 -15.26
N PRO A 14 28.70 -5.63 -16.02
CA PRO A 14 29.17 -4.40 -15.40
C PRO A 14 28.08 -3.83 -14.49
N LEU A 15 28.48 -3.26 -13.34
CA LEU A 15 27.54 -2.66 -12.37
C LEU A 15 26.59 -1.64 -13.02
N ARG A 16 27.11 -0.87 -13.99
CA ARG A 16 26.33 0.10 -14.76
C ARG A 16 25.13 -0.53 -15.47
N ALA A 17 25.30 -1.72 -16.08
CA ALA A 17 24.21 -2.40 -16.77
C ALA A 17 23.12 -2.88 -15.80
N VAL A 18 23.50 -3.31 -14.60
CA VAL A 18 22.55 -3.70 -13.54
C VAL A 18 21.76 -2.48 -13.05
N VAL A 19 22.40 -1.32 -12.92
CA VAL A 19 21.75 -0.07 -12.52
C VAL A 19 20.79 0.43 -13.59
N GLU A 20 21.21 0.45 -14.85
CA GLU A 20 20.38 0.91 -15.98
C GLU A 20 19.14 0.02 -16.18
N GLU A 21 19.29 -1.30 -16.02
CA GLU A 21 18.18 -2.23 -16.04
C GLU A 21 17.21 -1.98 -14.87
N GLY A 22 17.73 -1.83 -13.65
CA GLY A 22 16.92 -1.51 -12.48
C GLY A 22 16.13 -0.21 -12.67
N LEU A 23 16.78 0.82 -13.21
CA LEU A 23 16.12 2.10 -13.51
C LEU A 23 15.01 1.94 -14.55
N ARG A 24 15.26 1.19 -15.64
CA ARG A 24 14.25 0.92 -16.67
C ARG A 24 13.04 0.16 -16.11
N LEU A 25 13.27 -0.80 -15.21
CA LEU A 25 12.20 -1.56 -14.55
C LEU A 25 11.36 -0.68 -13.61
N VAL A 26 11.96 0.28 -12.91
CA VAL A 26 11.22 1.22 -12.06
C VAL A 26 10.38 2.17 -12.92
N LEU A 27 10.97 2.78 -13.94
CA LEU A 27 10.27 3.72 -14.82
C LEU A 27 9.12 3.06 -15.60
N SER A 28 9.31 1.81 -16.05
CA SER A 28 8.24 1.05 -16.71
C SER A 28 7.10 0.66 -15.77
N LYS A 29 7.36 0.45 -14.47
CA LYS A 29 6.32 0.23 -13.46
C LYS A 29 5.51 1.48 -13.16
N GLU A 30 6.15 2.65 -13.14
CA GLU A 30 5.48 3.93 -12.90
C GLU A 30 4.44 4.26 -13.98
N THR A 31 4.67 3.78 -15.21
CA THR A 31 3.69 3.92 -16.31
C THR A 31 2.43 3.08 -16.09
N ARG A 32 2.48 2.05 -15.24
CA ARG A 32 1.36 1.15 -14.92
C ARG A 32 0.89 1.32 -13.48
N SER A 33 0.77 2.55 -13.01
CA SER A 33 -0.07 2.83 -11.86
C SER A 33 -1.53 2.79 -12.34
N GLU A 34 -2.15 1.62 -12.24
CA GLU A 34 -3.61 1.55 -12.33
C GLU A 34 -4.17 2.52 -11.29
N ARG A 35 -5.03 3.46 -11.73
CA ARG A 35 -5.65 4.42 -10.81
C ARG A 35 -6.27 3.61 -9.68
N TYR A 36 -5.87 3.91 -8.45
CA TYR A 36 -6.46 3.28 -7.27
C TYR A 36 -7.97 3.51 -7.32
N VAL A 37 -8.73 2.42 -7.43
CA VAL A 37 -10.18 2.44 -7.31
C VAL A 37 -10.49 2.12 -5.86
N LEU A 38 -11.06 3.09 -5.15
CA LEU A 38 -11.53 2.87 -3.78
C LEU A 38 -12.62 1.79 -3.83
N PRO A 39 -12.40 0.59 -3.24
CA PRO A 39 -13.43 -0.42 -3.22
C PRO A 39 -14.61 0.09 -2.39
N ASP A 40 -15.82 -0.18 -2.85
CA ASP A 40 -17.00 0.09 -2.04
C ASP A 40 -16.96 -0.79 -0.78
N ARG A 41 -16.90 -0.13 0.36
CA ARG A 41 -16.90 -0.72 1.71
C ARG A 41 -17.98 -0.09 2.57
N SER A 42 -18.98 0.49 1.93
CA SER A 42 -20.16 1.02 2.61
C SER A 42 -20.85 -0.10 3.40
N TYR A 43 -21.27 0.23 4.62
CA TYR A 43 -22.02 -0.68 5.49
C TYR A 43 -23.40 -0.07 5.74
N GLY A 44 -24.45 -0.78 5.34
CA GLY A 44 -25.84 -0.32 5.44
C GLY A 44 -26.68 -0.70 4.21
N GLY A 45 -27.99 -0.78 4.40
CA GLY A 45 -29.00 -1.07 3.38
C GLY A 45 -30.36 -0.57 3.87
N PRO A 46 -31.38 -0.43 3.00
CA PRO A 46 -32.66 0.21 3.35
C PRO A 46 -33.38 -0.45 4.54
N ASP A 47 -33.12 -1.74 4.79
CA ASP A 47 -33.72 -2.51 5.89
C ASP A 47 -32.72 -2.88 7.01
N ILE A 48 -31.51 -2.30 7.00
CA ILE A 48 -30.49 -2.59 8.01
C ILE A 48 -30.53 -1.50 9.07
N HIS A 49 -30.85 -1.90 10.31
CA HIS A 49 -30.72 -1.02 11.46
C HIS A 49 -29.26 -0.61 11.61
N ASP A 50 -28.97 0.70 11.57
CA ASP A 50 -27.63 1.23 11.76
C ASP A 50 -27.16 0.92 13.19
N PRO A 51 -26.15 0.05 13.39
CA PRO A 51 -25.65 -0.27 14.72
C PRO A 51 -24.86 0.90 15.34
N LEU A 52 -24.48 1.90 14.53
CA LEU A 52 -23.75 3.08 14.97
C LEU A 52 -24.67 4.23 15.40
N ALA A 53 -25.98 4.13 15.14
CA ALA A 53 -26.96 5.17 15.44
C ALA A 53 -27.05 5.53 16.94
N SER A 54 -26.68 4.61 17.84
CA SER A 54 -26.68 4.85 19.28
C SER A 54 -25.42 5.56 19.79
N TYR A 55 -24.42 5.76 18.94
CA TYR A 55 -23.14 6.33 19.36
C TYR A 55 -23.02 7.79 18.96
N THR A 56 -22.45 8.58 19.86
CA THR A 56 -21.97 9.92 19.56
C THR A 56 -20.63 9.85 18.83
N TRP A 57 -20.30 10.91 18.08
CA TRP A 57 -19.02 10.99 17.38
C TRP A 57 -17.79 10.80 18.28
N PRO A 58 -17.71 11.39 19.50
CA PRO A 58 -16.61 11.13 20.43
C PRO A 58 -16.48 9.64 20.81
N GLU A 59 -17.59 8.94 21.07
CA GLU A 59 -17.57 7.51 21.43
C GLU A 59 -17.10 6.64 20.26
N LEU A 60 -17.57 6.92 19.04
CA LEU A 60 -17.09 6.22 17.84
C LEU A 60 -15.60 6.42 17.60
N ARG A 61 -15.13 7.66 17.73
CA ARG A 61 -13.71 8.01 17.55
C ARG A 61 -12.84 7.23 18.53
N ASP A 62 -13.24 7.17 19.79
CA ASP A 62 -12.48 6.47 20.81
C ASP A 62 -12.44 4.96 20.52
N ILE A 63 -13.52 4.34 20.04
CA ILE A 63 -13.51 2.91 19.62
C ILE A 63 -12.57 2.68 18.41
N ILE A 64 -12.68 3.49 17.36
CA ILE A 64 -11.94 3.30 16.10
C ILE A 64 -10.43 3.49 16.30
N TYR A 65 -10.04 4.53 17.03
CA TYR A 65 -8.63 4.91 17.15
C TYR A 65 -7.92 4.32 18.37
N VAL A 66 -8.64 3.83 19.39
CA VAL A 66 -8.03 3.12 20.52
C VAL A 66 -7.72 1.66 20.13
N ASP A 67 -8.61 0.97 19.44
CA ASP A 67 -8.41 -0.45 19.08
C ASP A 67 -7.37 -0.65 17.95
N GLY A 68 -7.14 0.40 17.13
CA GLY A 68 -6.06 0.46 16.14
C GLY A 68 -4.67 0.77 16.70
N SER A 69 -4.55 0.98 18.03
CA SER A 69 -3.31 1.35 18.72
C SER A 69 -2.76 0.23 19.61
N ARG A 70 -2.99 -1.03 19.25
CA ARG A 70 -2.33 -2.17 19.86
C ARG A 70 -0.88 -2.28 19.33
N PRO A 71 0.15 -2.44 20.17
CA PRO A 71 1.51 -2.69 19.71
C PRO A 71 1.64 -4.04 18.97
#